data_AF-W3AKB0-F1
#
_entry.id   AF-W3AKB0-F1
#
_cell.length_a   1.000
_cell.length_b   1.000
_cell.length_c   1.000
_cell.angle_alpha   90.00
_cell.angle_beta   90.00
_cell.angle_gamma   90.00
#
_symmetry.space_group_name_H-M   'P 1'
#
loop_
_entity.id
_entity.type
_entity.pdbx_description
1 polymer ?
#
loop_
_entity_poly.entity_id
_entity_poly.type
_entity_poly.pdbx_seq_one_letter_code
_entity_poly.pdbx_strand_id
1 'polypeptide(L)'
;MDYRIILKELEQDKEFKKYSSNWLEEKIKAKEIYIWGAGQDGKNAASLIKESSIFVVAFIDMNSQKHIGQEIECINPKDMDLSKVKGLLLSSKDYEQEMEERFLSMLTVDSIRDIYVYSWCDLRNQLVRDWLYAHGKINLSSLLHIGCNSDLFYFGDYKSWIEAEMDAKNHIKSSGYDNTSIFEQVVKAYELCHKGEAVFERDGVAFYKPYYSHDFLAAIFEAQAELGEKLCVLDFGGSLGSTYFQHKKILKKLGADWNIIEQPHFVKYGRERIEDISFFIMLKIASEKKK
;
A
#
# COMPACT_ATOMS: atom_id res chain seq x y z
N MET A 1 7.22 13.16 10.23
CA MET A 1 8.68 12.93 10.32
C MET A 1 9.02 11.79 9.36
N ASP A 2 9.93 12.01 8.40
CA ASP A 2 10.22 11.00 7.37
C ASP A 2 10.89 9.76 7.99
N TYR A 3 10.27 8.60 7.82
CA TYR A 3 10.75 7.31 8.31
C TYR A 3 12.18 7.00 7.86
N ARG A 4 12.58 7.45 6.65
CA ARG A 4 13.94 7.27 6.13
C ARG A 4 14.97 8.14 6.85
N ILE A 5 14.55 9.29 7.39
CA ILE A 5 15.40 10.16 8.20
C ILE A 5 15.58 9.55 9.59
N ILE A 6 14.49 9.11 10.22
CA ILE A 6 14.53 8.42 11.52
C ILE A 6 15.44 7.20 11.46
N LEU A 7 15.29 6.36 10.41
CA LEU A 7 16.13 5.19 10.21
C LEU A 7 17.62 5.52 10.16
N LYS A 8 18.01 6.54 9.38
CA LYS A 8 19.42 6.93 9.25
C LYS A 8 20.00 7.46 10.56
N GLU A 9 19.19 8.15 11.37
CA GLU A 9 19.59 8.63 12.69
C GLU A 9 19.72 7.47 13.68
N LEU A 10 18.74 6.55 13.71
CA LEU A 10 18.74 5.38 14.59
C LEU A 10 19.87 4.39 14.27
N GLU A 11 20.22 4.19 12.99
CA GLU A 11 21.34 3.33 12.59
C GLU A 11 22.70 3.83 13.12
N GLN A 12 22.81 5.08 13.57
CA GLN A 12 24.00 5.62 14.22
C GLN A 12 23.94 5.55 15.75
N ASP A 13 22.77 5.29 16.32
CA ASP A 13 22.54 5.22 17.76
C ASP A 13 23.03 3.89 18.36
N LYS A 14 23.90 3.96 19.38
CA LYS A 14 24.46 2.79 20.04
C LYS A 14 23.41 2.00 20.83
N GLU A 15 22.43 2.68 21.41
CA GLU A 15 21.33 2.05 22.15
C GLU A 15 20.41 1.30 21.18
N PHE A 16 20.11 1.90 20.03
CA PHE A 16 19.36 1.24 18.96
C PHE A 16 20.07 -0.01 18.45
N LYS A 17 21.39 0.06 18.20
CA LYS A 17 22.17 -1.12 17.77
C LYS A 17 22.11 -2.26 18.78
N LYS A 18 22.29 -1.97 20.06
CA LYS A 18 22.21 -2.99 21.12
C LYS A 18 20.80 -3.60 21.21
N TYR A 19 19.76 -2.77 21.13
CA TYR A 19 18.38 -3.24 21.11
C TYR A 19 18.11 -4.13 19.89
N SER A 20 18.58 -3.70 18.71
CA SER A 20 18.38 -4.42 17.45
C SER A 20 18.99 -5.81 17.46
N SER A 21 20.15 -5.97 18.08
CA SER A 21 20.80 -7.28 18.23
C SER A 21 19.89 -8.27 18.96
N ASN A 22 19.47 -7.94 20.19
CA ASN A 22 18.59 -8.80 20.99
C ASN A 22 17.26 -9.08 20.26
N TRP A 23 16.68 -8.03 19.66
CA TRP A 23 15.42 -8.15 18.94
C TRP A 23 15.54 -9.09 17.73
N LEU A 24 16.62 -9.00 16.95
CA LEU A 24 16.86 -9.87 15.80
C LEU A 24 17.05 -11.33 16.22
N GLU A 25 17.72 -11.59 17.36
CA GLU A 25 17.87 -12.95 17.90
C GLU A 25 16.54 -13.61 18.29
N GLU A 26 15.56 -12.82 18.72
CA GLU A 26 14.22 -13.31 19.04
C GLU A 26 13.39 -13.62 17.79
N LYS A 27 13.61 -12.89 16.68
CA LYS A 27 12.79 -12.99 15.46
C LYS A 27 13.37 -13.92 14.41
N ILE A 28 14.69 -13.98 14.28
CA ILE A 28 15.38 -14.83 13.30
C ILE A 28 15.71 -16.17 13.98
N LYS A 29 14.95 -17.19 13.61
CA LYS A 29 15.12 -18.58 14.08
C LYS A 29 16.40 -19.24 13.56
N ALA A 30 16.84 -18.89 12.35
CA ALA A 30 18.05 -19.44 11.76
C ALA A 30 19.31 -18.78 12.36
N LYS A 31 20.26 -19.59 12.85
CA LYS A 31 21.55 -19.10 13.35
C LYS A 31 22.55 -18.78 12.23
N GLU A 32 22.32 -19.32 11.05
CA GLU A 32 23.11 -19.07 9.84
C GLU A 32 22.17 -18.59 8.74
N ILE A 33 22.47 -17.42 8.17
CA ILE A 33 21.64 -16.81 7.13
C ILE A 33 22.47 -16.42 5.90
N TYR A 34 21.86 -16.56 4.74
CA TYR A 34 22.32 -15.94 3.50
C TYR A 34 21.54 -14.65 3.27
N ILE A 35 22.20 -13.59 2.81
CA ILE A 35 21.52 -12.33 2.48
C ILE A 35 21.45 -12.20 0.97
N TRP A 36 20.25 -12.31 0.39
CA TRP A 36 20.09 -12.11 -1.04
C TRP A 36 19.92 -10.62 -1.33
N GLY A 37 20.90 -10.07 -2.06
CA GLY A 37 21.05 -8.67 -2.44
C GLY A 37 22.25 -8.00 -1.76
N ALA A 38 23.34 -7.78 -2.51
CA ALA A 38 24.55 -7.11 -2.01
C ALA A 38 24.49 -5.56 -2.09
N GLY A 39 23.28 -5.00 -2.16
CA GLY A 39 23.01 -3.56 -2.19
C GLY A 39 23.14 -2.90 -0.81
N GLN A 40 22.77 -1.61 -0.74
CA GLN A 40 22.86 -0.85 0.53
C GLN A 40 22.00 -1.46 1.64
N ASP A 41 20.78 -1.89 1.34
CA ASP A 41 19.89 -2.52 2.34
C ASP A 41 20.46 -3.81 2.89
N GLY A 42 21.07 -4.67 2.05
CA GLY A 42 21.72 -5.89 2.49
C GLY A 42 22.95 -5.62 3.37
N LYS A 43 23.73 -4.59 3.04
CA LYS A 43 24.87 -4.16 3.87
C LYS A 43 24.41 -3.62 5.23
N ASN A 44 23.32 -2.87 5.27
CA ASN A 44 22.71 -2.39 6.51
C ASN A 44 22.19 -3.55 7.36
N ALA A 45 21.53 -4.54 6.73
CA ALA A 45 21.10 -5.76 7.40
C ALA A 45 22.27 -6.49 8.04
N ALA A 46 23.33 -6.77 7.28
CA ALA A 46 24.53 -7.43 7.80
C ALA A 46 25.19 -6.64 8.94
N SER A 47 25.20 -5.30 8.86
CA SER A 47 25.75 -4.44 9.91
C SER A 47 25.01 -4.57 11.23
N LEU A 48 23.68 -4.60 11.21
CA LEU A 48 22.86 -4.77 12.42
C LEU A 48 22.93 -6.22 12.95
N ILE A 49 22.94 -7.20 12.04
CA ILE A 49 23.03 -8.63 12.38
C ILE A 49 24.40 -8.98 12.98
N LYS A 50 25.48 -8.30 12.57
CA LYS A 50 26.83 -8.50 13.11
C LYS A 50 26.93 -8.28 14.62
N GLU A 51 26.04 -7.48 15.20
CA GLU A 51 25.98 -7.23 16.64
C GLU A 51 25.24 -8.36 17.41
N SER A 52 24.68 -9.35 16.71
CA SER A 52 23.94 -10.50 17.24
C SER A 52 24.74 -11.81 17.13
N SER A 53 24.21 -12.90 17.69
CA SER A 53 24.72 -14.27 17.54
C SER A 53 24.40 -14.93 16.20
N ILE A 54 23.74 -14.24 15.28
CA ILE A 54 23.38 -14.76 13.95
C ILE A 54 24.57 -14.56 13.01
N PHE A 55 24.97 -15.63 12.32
CA PHE A 55 26.06 -15.62 11.37
C PHE A 55 25.57 -15.39 9.94
N VAL A 56 26.11 -14.36 9.29
CA VAL A 56 25.87 -14.09 7.87
C VAL A 56 26.87 -14.90 7.06
N VAL A 57 26.39 -15.94 6.38
CA VAL A 57 27.22 -16.90 5.65
C VAL A 57 27.79 -16.29 4.38
N ALA A 58 26.93 -15.73 3.54
CA ALA A 58 27.31 -15.08 2.30
C ALA A 58 26.22 -14.12 1.83
N PHE A 59 26.61 -13.18 0.98
CA PHE A 59 25.68 -12.43 0.16
C PHE A 59 25.40 -13.18 -1.15
N ILE A 60 24.14 -13.16 -1.59
CA ILE A 60 23.73 -13.68 -2.89
C ILE A 60 23.48 -12.50 -3.82
N ASP A 61 24.18 -12.44 -4.95
CA ASP A 61 23.96 -11.42 -5.97
C ASP A 61 24.28 -11.95 -7.36
N MET A 62 23.57 -11.45 -8.37
CA MET A 62 23.84 -11.83 -9.77
C MET A 62 25.26 -11.43 -10.21
N ASN A 63 25.85 -10.41 -9.57
CA ASN A 63 27.23 -10.03 -9.76
C ASN A 63 28.09 -10.45 -8.55
N SER A 64 28.74 -11.61 -8.64
CA SER A 64 29.62 -12.17 -7.61
C SER A 64 30.91 -11.37 -7.39
N GLN A 65 31.25 -10.43 -8.28
CA GLN A 65 32.40 -9.52 -8.12
C GLN A 65 32.05 -8.20 -7.42
N LYS A 66 30.82 -8.05 -6.91
CA LYS A 66 30.45 -6.84 -6.16
C LYS A 66 31.31 -6.68 -4.91
N HIS A 67 32.01 -5.55 -4.80
CA HIS A 67 32.70 -5.18 -3.58
C HIS A 67 31.69 -4.82 -2.47
N ILE A 68 31.55 -5.71 -1.49
CA ILE A 68 30.62 -5.53 -0.38
C ILE A 68 31.21 -4.65 0.72
N GLY A 69 32.54 -4.53 0.79
CA GLY A 69 33.24 -3.77 1.84
C GLY A 69 33.26 -4.48 3.20
N GLN A 70 32.80 -5.72 3.25
CA GLN A 70 32.82 -6.63 4.40
C GLN A 70 33.64 -7.88 4.02
N GLU A 71 34.21 -8.59 5.00
CA GLU A 71 34.91 -9.88 4.80
C GLU A 71 33.94 -11.05 4.50
N ILE A 72 32.75 -10.75 3.96
CA ILE A 72 31.71 -11.72 3.63
C ILE A 72 31.69 -11.89 2.12
N GLU A 73 31.72 -13.14 1.66
CA GLU A 73 31.73 -13.48 0.23
C GLU A 73 30.41 -13.09 -0.46
N CYS A 74 30.51 -12.75 -1.75
CA CYS A 74 29.38 -12.57 -2.65
C CYS A 74 29.33 -13.73 -3.64
N ILE A 75 28.31 -14.58 -3.57
CA ILE A 75 28.17 -15.74 -4.46
C ILE A 75 27.02 -15.53 -5.45
N ASN A 76 27.14 -16.13 -6.63
CA ASN A 76 26.04 -16.16 -7.59
C ASN A 76 24.95 -17.11 -7.07
N PRO A 77 23.65 -16.82 -7.27
CA PRO A 77 22.58 -17.75 -6.91
C PRO A 77 22.80 -19.18 -7.42
N LYS A 78 23.33 -19.33 -8.65
CA LYS A 78 23.56 -20.64 -9.27
C LYS A 78 24.63 -21.48 -8.56
N ASP A 79 25.53 -20.84 -7.84
CA ASP A 79 26.65 -21.49 -7.16
C ASP A 79 26.30 -21.80 -5.69
N MET A 80 25.06 -21.50 -5.26
CA MET A 80 24.60 -21.71 -3.90
C MET A 80 24.36 -23.21 -3.62
N ASP A 81 24.99 -23.71 -2.56
CA ASP A 81 24.72 -25.04 -2.04
C ASP A 81 23.43 -25.03 -1.21
N LEU A 82 22.30 -25.25 -1.88
CA LEU A 82 20.95 -25.22 -1.29
C LEU A 82 20.79 -26.18 -0.11
N SER A 83 21.55 -27.27 -0.04
CA SER A 83 21.48 -28.24 1.05
C SER A 83 21.92 -27.66 2.40
N LYS A 84 22.71 -26.59 2.37
CA LYS A 84 23.25 -25.89 3.55
C LYS A 84 22.45 -24.67 3.95
N VAL A 85 21.48 -24.25 3.14
CA VAL A 85 20.70 -23.04 3.43
C VAL A 85 19.68 -23.35 4.52
N LYS A 86 19.82 -22.71 5.68
CA LYS A 86 18.86 -22.79 6.80
C LYS A 86 18.08 -21.49 7.00
N GLY A 87 18.65 -20.37 6.57
CA GLY A 87 18.01 -19.06 6.59
C GLY A 87 18.37 -18.26 5.34
N LEU A 88 17.38 -17.58 4.79
CA LEU A 88 17.53 -16.65 3.67
C LEU A 88 16.86 -15.32 4.03
N LEU A 89 17.62 -14.24 3.98
CA LEU A 89 17.12 -12.87 4.16
C LEU A 89 17.08 -12.17 2.81
N LEU A 90 15.89 -11.81 2.35
CA LEU A 90 15.70 -11.04 1.13
C LEU A 90 15.89 -9.55 1.46
N SER A 91 16.94 -8.94 0.91
CA SER A 91 17.33 -7.59 1.32
C SER A 91 16.63 -6.48 0.56
N SER A 92 16.13 -6.76 -0.65
CA SER A 92 15.60 -5.75 -1.56
C SER A 92 14.09 -5.89 -1.72
N LYS A 93 13.37 -4.84 -1.34
CA LYS A 93 11.91 -4.78 -1.43
C LYS A 93 11.41 -4.77 -2.88
N ASP A 94 12.06 -3.99 -3.74
CA ASP A 94 11.63 -3.78 -5.14
C ASP A 94 11.69 -5.08 -5.97
N TYR A 95 12.52 -6.03 -5.52
CA TYR A 95 12.73 -7.32 -6.18
C TYR A 95 12.39 -8.50 -5.27
N GLU A 96 11.75 -8.27 -4.12
CA GLU A 96 11.57 -9.31 -3.09
C GLU A 96 10.79 -10.51 -3.63
N GLN A 97 9.67 -10.23 -4.32
CA GLN A 97 8.85 -11.26 -4.95
C GLN A 97 9.61 -12.00 -6.06
N GLU A 98 10.35 -11.29 -6.91
CA GLU A 98 11.15 -11.91 -7.97
C GLU A 98 12.26 -12.80 -7.38
N MET A 99 12.90 -12.35 -6.30
CA MET A 99 13.94 -13.08 -5.60
C MET A 99 13.39 -14.33 -4.91
N GLU A 100 12.21 -14.22 -4.29
CA GLU A 100 11.51 -15.35 -3.68
C GLU A 100 11.11 -16.38 -4.73
N GLU A 101 10.44 -15.96 -5.81
CA GLU A 101 10.06 -16.84 -6.94
C GLU A 101 11.29 -17.54 -7.53
N ARG A 102 12.39 -16.81 -7.69
CA ARG A 102 13.64 -17.37 -8.18
C ARG A 102 14.25 -18.37 -7.21
N PHE A 103 14.28 -18.06 -5.91
CA PHE A 103 14.75 -19.00 -4.90
C PHE A 103 13.92 -20.28 -4.90
N LEU A 104 12.59 -20.15 -4.91
CA LEU A 104 11.66 -21.27 -4.97
C LEU A 104 11.88 -22.13 -6.23
N SER A 105 12.16 -21.51 -7.38
CA SER A 105 12.45 -22.24 -8.62
C SER A 105 13.73 -23.07 -8.58
N MET A 106 14.65 -22.76 -7.65
CA MET A 106 15.90 -23.49 -7.46
C MET A 106 15.73 -24.69 -6.51
N LEU A 107 14.66 -24.71 -5.70
CA LEU A 107 14.40 -25.79 -4.74
C LEU A 107 13.84 -27.03 -5.44
N THR A 108 14.30 -28.19 -5.01
CA THR A 108 13.71 -29.49 -5.30
C THR A 108 12.72 -29.89 -4.19
N VAL A 109 11.81 -30.83 -4.46
CA VAL A 109 10.81 -31.29 -3.46
C VAL A 109 11.48 -31.79 -2.16
N ASP A 110 12.69 -32.34 -2.24
CA ASP A 110 13.45 -32.84 -1.09
C ASP A 110 14.19 -31.74 -0.30
N SER A 111 14.42 -30.56 -0.90
CA SER A 111 15.14 -29.44 -0.28
C SER A 111 14.25 -28.40 0.39
N ILE A 112 12.92 -28.56 0.38
CA ILE A 112 11.96 -27.57 0.92
C ILE A 112 11.87 -27.60 2.46
N ARG A 113 12.41 -28.63 3.13
CA ARG A 113 12.24 -28.77 4.57
C ARG A 113 13.28 -27.93 5.33
N ASP A 114 12.80 -27.13 6.29
CA ASP A 114 13.57 -26.40 7.30
C ASP A 114 14.37 -25.17 6.83
N ILE A 115 13.94 -24.50 5.75
CA ILE A 115 14.49 -23.20 5.34
C ILE A 115 13.58 -22.08 5.84
N TYR A 116 14.13 -21.14 6.60
CA TYR A 116 13.45 -19.91 6.96
C TYR A 116 13.74 -18.79 5.95
N VAL A 117 12.70 -18.21 5.37
CA VAL A 117 12.82 -17.03 4.49
C VAL A 117 12.31 -15.81 5.25
N TYR A 118 13.07 -14.72 5.20
CA TYR A 118 12.81 -13.48 5.91
C TYR A 118 12.82 -12.29 4.95
N SER A 119 11.87 -11.37 5.13
CA SER A 119 11.92 -10.05 4.51
C SER A 119 12.72 -9.10 5.39
N TRP A 120 13.83 -8.54 4.87
CA TRP A 120 14.55 -7.49 5.61
C TRP A 120 13.70 -6.24 5.78
N CYS A 121 12.86 -5.91 4.80
CA CYS A 121 12.00 -4.74 4.89
C CYS A 121 11.02 -4.86 6.07
N ASP A 122 10.37 -6.01 6.21
CA ASP A 122 9.42 -6.24 7.29
C ASP A 122 10.10 -6.29 8.66
N LEU A 123 11.21 -7.02 8.77
CA LEU A 123 11.98 -7.10 10.01
C LEU A 123 12.47 -5.71 10.45
N ARG A 124 13.03 -4.93 9.53
CA ARG A 124 13.49 -3.56 9.82
C ARG A 124 12.34 -2.66 10.26
N ASN A 125 11.20 -2.72 9.58
CA ASN A 125 10.04 -1.91 9.92
C ASN A 125 9.52 -2.24 11.33
N GLN A 126 9.43 -3.54 11.65
CA GLN A 126 8.99 -4.00 12.96
C GLN A 126 10.00 -3.64 14.07
N LEU A 127 11.29 -3.81 13.81
CA LEU A 127 12.35 -3.43 14.76
C LEU A 127 12.24 -1.95 15.17
N VAL A 128 12.07 -1.06 14.18
CA VAL A 128 11.98 0.38 14.44
C VAL A 128 10.70 0.72 15.21
N ARG A 129 9.57 0.09 14.87
CA ARG A 129 8.31 0.21 15.63
C ARG A 129 8.52 -0.13 17.09
N ASP A 130 9.07 -1.32 17.34
CA ASP A 130 9.20 -1.87 18.68
C ASP A 130 10.19 -1.03 19.51
N TRP A 131 11.27 -0.54 18.89
CA TRP A 131 12.19 0.39 19.54
C TRP A 131 11.53 1.72 19.91
N LEU A 132 10.85 2.38 18.96
CA LEU A 132 10.20 3.66 19.20
C LEU A 132 9.14 3.55 20.31
N TYR A 133 8.41 2.44 20.34
CA TYR A 133 7.42 2.17 21.36
C TYR A 133 8.06 1.91 22.73
N ALA A 134 9.10 1.08 22.79
CA ALA A 134 9.82 0.79 24.03
C ALA A 134 10.44 2.03 24.68
N HIS A 135 10.78 3.06 23.89
CA HIS A 135 11.38 4.31 24.37
C HIS A 135 10.37 5.47 24.47
N GLY A 136 9.07 5.17 24.41
CA GLY A 136 7.99 6.16 24.57
C GLY A 136 7.97 7.25 23.50
N LYS A 137 8.59 7.01 22.34
CA LYS A 137 8.61 7.95 21.20
C LYS A 137 7.31 7.92 20.40
N ILE A 138 6.58 6.80 20.47
CA ILE A 138 5.27 6.61 19.84
C ILE A 138 4.34 5.87 20.81
N ASN A 139 3.02 5.99 20.63
CA ASN A 139 2.02 5.26 21.43
C ASN A 139 1.45 4.04 20.66
N LEU A 140 0.63 3.23 21.34
CA LEU A 140 -0.01 2.04 20.74
C LEU A 140 -0.87 2.38 19.51
N SER A 141 -1.54 3.53 19.48
CA SER A 141 -2.30 3.97 18.30
C SER A 141 -1.40 4.30 17.11
N SER A 142 -0.17 4.74 17.33
CA SER A 142 0.82 5.00 16.26
C SER A 142 1.49 3.71 15.73
N LEU A 143 1.43 2.59 16.47
CA LEU A 143 2.05 1.31 16.07
C LEU A 143 1.40 0.71 14.81
N LEU A 144 0.14 1.04 14.52
CA LEU A 144 -0.58 0.53 13.34
C LEU A 144 -0.02 1.09 12.00
N HIS A 145 0.86 2.09 12.03
CA HIS A 145 1.17 2.91 10.84
C HIS A 145 2.62 2.85 10.31
N ILE A 146 3.58 2.21 11.00
CA ILE A 146 5.02 2.28 10.62
C ILE A 146 5.51 1.03 9.85
N GLY A 147 5.07 0.79 8.62
CA GLY A 147 5.43 -0.46 7.90
C GLY A 147 4.26 -1.28 7.39
N CYS A 148 3.06 -0.70 7.35
CA CYS A 148 2.12 -1.08 6.30
C CYS A 148 2.63 -0.45 5.00
N ASN A 149 2.52 -1.22 3.93
CA ASN A 149 3.06 -0.97 2.61
C ASN A 149 2.25 0.09 1.82
N SER A 150 2.03 1.25 2.45
CA SER A 150 1.53 2.45 1.82
C SER A 150 2.51 3.56 2.18
N ASP A 151 2.93 4.39 1.22
CA ASP A 151 3.64 5.66 1.45
C ASP A 151 2.77 6.69 2.22
N LEU A 152 1.86 6.19 3.06
CA LEU A 152 0.80 6.87 3.75
C LEU A 152 1.04 6.73 5.25
N PHE A 153 1.66 7.75 5.81
CA PHE A 153 1.86 7.89 7.24
C PHE A 153 0.84 8.90 7.76
N TYR A 154 0.07 8.50 8.76
CA TYR A 154 -0.75 9.42 9.54
C TYR A 154 0.01 9.71 10.84
N PHE A 155 0.29 10.98 11.12
CA PHE A 155 0.99 11.42 12.32
C PHE A 155 0.28 12.64 12.90
N GLY A 156 0.46 12.86 14.21
CA GLY A 156 -0.10 14.00 14.94
C GLY A 156 -1.15 13.61 15.97
N ASP A 157 -1.15 14.32 17.10
CA ASP A 157 -2.14 14.20 18.18
C ASP A 157 -3.06 15.42 18.13
N TYR A 158 -3.98 15.41 17.16
CA TYR A 158 -4.88 16.52 16.90
C TYR A 158 -6.20 16.30 17.64
N LYS A 159 -6.69 17.36 18.29
CA LYS A 159 -7.96 17.33 19.02
C LYS A 159 -9.17 17.43 18.09
N SER A 160 -8.94 17.71 16.81
CA SER A 160 -9.98 17.82 15.79
C SER A 160 -9.43 17.59 14.38
N TRP A 161 -10.32 17.21 13.45
CA TRP A 161 -9.99 17.11 12.02
C TRP A 161 -9.52 18.44 11.42
N ILE A 162 -10.05 19.57 11.91
CA ILE A 162 -9.66 20.91 11.46
C ILE A 162 -8.19 21.18 11.77
N GLU A 163 -7.75 20.82 12.98
CA GLU A 163 -6.36 20.97 13.39
C GLU A 163 -5.41 20.10 12.55
N ALA A 164 -5.82 18.86 12.27
CA ALA A 164 -5.07 17.95 11.41
C ALA A 164 -4.95 18.48 9.97
N GLU A 165 -6.05 19.02 9.41
CA GLU A 165 -6.10 19.59 8.06
C GLU A 165 -5.22 20.84 7.94
N MET A 166 -5.25 21.74 8.93
CA MET A 166 -4.42 22.95 8.95
C MET A 166 -2.93 22.60 9.01
N ASP A 167 -2.57 21.62 9.85
CA ASP A 167 -1.19 21.14 9.95
C ASP A 167 -0.72 20.52 8.62
N ALA A 168 -1.55 19.67 8.01
CA ALA A 168 -1.27 19.08 6.70
C ALA A 168 -1.05 20.15 5.61
N LYS A 169 -1.90 21.18 5.55
CA LYS A 169 -1.78 22.30 4.60
C LYS A 169 -0.50 23.13 4.79
N ASN A 170 -0.01 23.25 6.02
CA ASN A 170 1.18 24.05 6.34
C ASN A 170 2.50 23.27 6.14
N HIS A 171 2.50 21.97 6.40
CA HIS A 171 3.72 21.15 6.40
C HIS A 171 3.95 20.35 5.12
N ILE A 172 2.90 20.09 4.36
CA ILE A 172 2.99 19.24 3.18
C ILE A 172 2.85 20.12 1.92
N LYS A 173 3.90 20.18 1.10
CA LYS A 173 3.84 20.78 -0.26
C LYS A 173 2.99 19.96 -1.25
N SER A 174 2.41 18.84 -0.82
CA SER A 174 1.52 18.05 -1.66
C SER A 174 0.12 18.66 -1.66
N SER A 175 -0.42 18.76 -2.85
CA SER A 175 -1.81 19.14 -3.08
C SER A 175 -2.75 18.06 -2.51
N GLY A 176 -3.71 18.42 -1.66
CA GLY A 176 -4.77 17.51 -1.21
C GLY A 176 -5.80 17.21 -2.31
N TYR A 177 -6.92 16.60 -1.95
CA TYR A 177 -8.07 16.38 -2.86
C TYR A 177 -8.65 17.68 -3.44
N ASP A 178 -8.36 18.83 -2.83
CA ASP A 178 -8.63 20.17 -3.37
C ASP A 178 -7.75 20.55 -4.57
N ASN A 179 -6.88 19.66 -5.05
CA ASN A 179 -6.10 19.93 -6.26
C ASN A 179 -7.01 19.94 -7.50
N THR A 180 -7.03 21.07 -8.20
CA THR A 180 -7.68 21.19 -9.51
C THR A 180 -7.20 20.14 -10.52
N SER A 181 -5.97 19.63 -10.39
CA SER A 181 -5.45 18.58 -11.26
C SER A 181 -6.24 17.27 -11.18
N ILE A 182 -6.81 16.93 -10.02
CA ILE A 182 -7.59 15.69 -9.83
C ILE A 182 -8.93 15.83 -10.57
N PHE A 183 -9.63 16.95 -10.34
CA PHE A 183 -10.88 17.23 -11.05
C PHE A 183 -10.68 17.24 -12.57
N GLU A 184 -9.65 17.91 -13.07
CA GLU A 184 -9.35 17.95 -14.51
C GLU A 184 -9.03 16.56 -15.09
N GLN A 185 -8.31 15.73 -14.33
CA GLN A 185 -8.01 14.36 -14.75
C GLN A 185 -9.27 13.51 -14.86
N VAL A 186 -10.15 13.57 -13.85
CA VAL A 186 -11.41 12.84 -13.87
C VAL A 186 -12.31 13.33 -15.01
N VAL A 187 -12.45 14.65 -15.20
CA VAL A 187 -13.23 15.22 -16.31
C VAL A 187 -12.70 14.73 -17.66
N LYS A 188 -11.37 14.72 -17.87
CA LYS A 188 -10.77 14.22 -19.11
C LYS A 188 -11.12 12.75 -19.36
N ALA A 189 -11.00 11.90 -18.33
CA ALA A 189 -11.34 10.49 -18.46
C ALA A 189 -12.84 10.26 -18.69
N TYR A 190 -13.69 11.02 -17.98
CA TYR A 190 -15.14 10.98 -18.16
C TYR A 190 -15.54 11.39 -19.59
N GLU A 191 -14.97 12.45 -20.14
CA GLU A 191 -15.28 12.93 -21.50
C GLU A 191 -14.93 11.88 -22.57
N LEU A 192 -13.87 11.09 -22.40
CA LEU A 192 -13.58 9.94 -23.27
C LEU A 192 -14.68 8.89 -23.20
N CYS A 193 -15.20 8.61 -22.01
CA CYS A 193 -16.30 7.67 -21.82
C CYS A 193 -17.61 8.20 -22.41
N HIS A 194 -17.89 9.48 -22.18
CA HIS A 194 -19.09 10.16 -22.68
C HIS A 194 -19.15 10.17 -24.21
N LYS A 195 -18.00 10.36 -24.89
CA LYS A 195 -17.88 10.28 -26.35
C LYS A 195 -17.91 8.84 -26.90
N GLY A 196 -17.89 7.84 -26.03
CA GLY A 196 -17.84 6.43 -26.41
C GLY A 196 -16.46 5.95 -26.85
N GLU A 197 -15.39 6.74 -26.62
CA GLU A 197 -14.01 6.36 -26.90
C GLU A 197 -13.49 5.37 -25.84
N ALA A 198 -13.95 5.49 -24.60
CA ALA A 198 -13.72 4.56 -23.51
C ALA A 198 -15.05 3.99 -22.98
N VAL A 199 -15.00 2.87 -22.24
CA VAL A 199 -16.19 2.19 -21.73
C VAL A 199 -16.64 2.79 -20.38
N PHE A 200 -15.68 3.03 -19.49
CA PHE A 200 -15.89 3.69 -18.19
C PHE A 200 -14.55 4.25 -17.70
N GLU A 201 -14.58 5.05 -16.64
CA GLU A 201 -13.38 5.51 -15.96
C GLU A 201 -13.42 5.16 -14.47
N ARG A 202 -12.24 5.07 -13.85
CA ARG A 202 -12.08 4.93 -12.40
C ARG A 202 -10.83 5.69 -11.98
N ASP A 203 -10.95 6.51 -10.93
CA ASP A 203 -9.86 7.33 -10.39
C ASP A 203 -9.18 8.21 -11.46
N GLY A 204 -9.95 8.67 -12.46
CA GLY A 204 -9.41 9.48 -13.57
C GLY A 204 -8.63 8.70 -14.63
N VAL A 205 -8.74 7.37 -14.63
CA VAL A 205 -8.16 6.48 -15.65
C VAL A 205 -9.28 5.90 -16.51
N ALA A 206 -9.17 6.03 -17.83
CA ALA A 206 -10.13 5.48 -18.78
C ALA A 206 -9.86 4.00 -19.08
N PHE A 207 -10.92 3.19 -19.12
CA PHE A 207 -10.88 1.76 -19.41
C PHE A 207 -11.62 1.46 -20.71
N TYR A 208 -10.97 0.72 -21.61
CA TYR A 208 -11.47 0.45 -22.97
C TYR A 208 -12.17 -0.91 -23.12
N LYS A 209 -12.23 -1.68 -22.04
CA LYS A 209 -12.95 -2.96 -21.97
C LYS A 209 -13.94 -2.91 -20.83
N PRO A 210 -15.15 -3.49 -20.98
CA PRO A 210 -16.08 -3.61 -19.87
C PRO A 210 -15.45 -4.46 -18.76
N TYR A 211 -15.59 -4.00 -17.53
CA TYR A 211 -15.20 -4.74 -16.33
C TYR A 211 -16.30 -4.57 -15.30
N TYR A 212 -16.79 -5.68 -14.74
CA TYR A 212 -17.84 -5.67 -13.74
C TYR A 212 -17.29 -6.21 -12.42
N SER A 213 -17.54 -5.49 -11.33
CA SER A 213 -17.28 -6.03 -10.00
C SER A 213 -18.42 -6.98 -9.63
N HIS A 214 -18.13 -8.27 -9.56
CA HIS A 214 -19.14 -9.29 -9.24
C HIS A 214 -19.67 -9.12 -7.80
N ASP A 215 -18.79 -8.79 -6.86
CA ASP A 215 -19.17 -8.57 -5.46
C ASP A 215 -20.10 -7.36 -5.29
N PHE A 216 -19.80 -6.27 -6.00
CA PHE A 216 -20.67 -5.09 -6.03
C PHE A 216 -22.05 -5.42 -6.61
N LEU A 217 -22.08 -6.14 -7.75
CA LEU A 217 -23.35 -6.53 -8.37
C LEU A 217 -24.15 -7.48 -7.49
N ALA A 218 -23.50 -8.43 -6.82
CA ALA A 218 -24.16 -9.33 -5.87
C ALA A 218 -24.85 -8.54 -4.75
N ALA A 219 -24.14 -7.58 -4.13
CA ALA A 219 -24.70 -6.72 -3.10
C ALA A 219 -25.87 -5.85 -3.61
N ILE A 220 -25.76 -5.31 -4.83
CA ILE A 220 -26.85 -4.54 -5.46
C ILE A 220 -28.09 -5.42 -5.71
N PHE A 221 -27.89 -6.65 -6.20
CA PHE A 221 -29.01 -7.57 -6.43
C PHE A 221 -29.67 -8.02 -5.12
N GLU A 222 -28.89 -8.27 -4.08
CA GLU A 222 -29.40 -8.58 -2.75
C GLU A 222 -30.22 -7.41 -2.20
N ALA A 223 -29.69 -6.19 -2.22
CA ALA A 223 -30.40 -5.00 -1.77
C ALA A 223 -31.72 -4.77 -2.55
N GLN A 224 -31.69 -4.97 -3.87
CA GLN A 224 -32.89 -4.85 -4.71
C GLN A 224 -33.93 -5.94 -4.37
N ALA A 225 -33.49 -7.16 -4.05
CA ALA A 225 -34.38 -8.25 -3.65
C ALA A 225 -35.02 -7.99 -2.28
N GLU A 226 -34.26 -7.43 -1.33
CA GLU A 226 -34.75 -7.11 0.01
C GLU A 226 -35.71 -5.92 0.03
N LEU A 227 -35.40 -4.84 -0.71
CA LEU A 227 -36.26 -3.65 -0.77
C LEU A 227 -37.63 -3.96 -1.37
N GLY A 228 -37.68 -4.79 -2.42
CA GLY A 228 -38.93 -5.08 -3.16
C GLY A 228 -39.51 -3.87 -3.92
N GLU A 229 -38.82 -2.73 -3.90
CA GLU A 229 -39.19 -1.48 -4.56
C GLU A 229 -38.01 -0.88 -5.34
N LYS A 230 -38.17 0.30 -5.96
CA LYS A 230 -37.13 0.90 -6.81
C LYS A 230 -35.85 1.15 -5.99
N LEU A 231 -34.73 0.56 -6.40
CA LEU A 231 -33.44 0.80 -5.75
C LEU A 231 -33.02 2.27 -5.89
N CYS A 232 -32.81 2.93 -4.76
CA CYS A 232 -32.26 4.29 -4.68
C CYS A 232 -30.90 4.23 -3.97
N VAL A 233 -29.83 4.58 -4.68
CA VAL A 233 -28.46 4.52 -4.17
C VAL A 233 -27.93 5.91 -3.94
N LEU A 234 -27.32 6.09 -2.76
CA LEU A 234 -26.60 7.29 -2.38
C LEU A 234 -25.10 6.99 -2.35
N ASP A 235 -24.37 7.54 -3.30
CA ASP A 235 -22.96 7.30 -3.57
C ASP A 235 -22.11 8.47 -3.08
N PHE A 236 -21.43 8.29 -1.96
CA PHE A 236 -20.58 9.31 -1.35
C PHE A 236 -19.17 9.24 -1.92
N GLY A 237 -18.68 10.36 -2.47
CA GLY A 237 -17.37 10.34 -3.13
C GLY A 237 -17.41 9.71 -4.52
N GLY A 238 -18.60 9.53 -5.12
CA GLY A 238 -18.80 8.87 -6.41
C GLY A 238 -18.27 9.65 -7.61
N SER A 239 -17.64 10.81 -7.39
CA SER A 239 -17.05 11.67 -8.42
C SER A 239 -18.05 12.01 -9.55
N LEU A 240 -17.77 11.66 -10.80
CA LEU A 240 -18.70 11.83 -11.95
C LEU A 240 -19.53 10.57 -12.25
N GLY A 241 -19.61 9.62 -11.32
CA GLY A 241 -20.40 8.40 -11.44
C GLY A 241 -19.66 7.20 -11.99
N SER A 242 -18.36 7.12 -11.74
CA SER A 242 -17.47 6.03 -12.18
C SER A 242 -18.10 4.64 -11.96
N THR A 243 -18.57 4.37 -10.73
CA THR A 243 -19.23 3.11 -10.36
C THR A 243 -20.51 2.87 -11.14
N TYR A 244 -21.35 3.91 -11.28
CA TYR A 244 -22.59 3.80 -12.06
C TYR A 244 -22.29 3.49 -13.53
N PHE A 245 -21.39 4.24 -14.16
CA PHE A 245 -21.07 4.09 -15.58
C PHE A 245 -20.40 2.75 -15.90
N GLN A 246 -19.52 2.28 -15.00
CA GLN A 246 -18.95 0.93 -15.07
C GLN A 246 -20.06 -0.14 -15.15
N HIS A 247 -21.15 0.02 -14.39
CA HIS A 247 -22.24 -0.96 -14.28
C HIS A 247 -23.53 -0.53 -15.00
N LYS A 248 -23.50 0.53 -15.83
CA LYS A 248 -24.69 1.21 -16.36
C LYS A 248 -25.68 0.28 -17.04
N LYS A 249 -25.17 -0.68 -17.82
CA LYS A 249 -26.02 -1.66 -18.53
C LYS A 249 -26.90 -2.49 -17.59
N ILE A 250 -26.41 -2.81 -16.40
CA ILE A 250 -27.12 -3.63 -15.42
C ILE A 250 -27.98 -2.73 -14.54
N LEU A 251 -27.40 -1.64 -13.99
CA LEU A 251 -28.12 -0.71 -13.12
C LEU A 251 -29.32 -0.05 -13.80
N LYS A 252 -29.20 0.30 -15.10
CA LYS A 252 -30.32 0.84 -15.88
C LYS A 252 -31.44 -0.20 -16.09
N LYS A 253 -31.11 -1.49 -16.21
CA LYS A 253 -32.11 -2.57 -16.31
C LYS A 253 -32.84 -2.79 -14.98
N LEU A 254 -32.15 -2.60 -13.86
CA LEU A 254 -32.75 -2.61 -12.54
C LEU A 254 -33.63 -1.38 -12.27
N GLY A 255 -33.52 -0.33 -13.09
CA GLY A 255 -34.21 0.93 -12.86
C GLY A 255 -33.67 1.69 -11.65
N ALA A 256 -32.40 1.47 -11.30
CA ALA A 256 -31.77 2.08 -10.13
C ALA A 256 -31.71 3.62 -10.26
N ASP A 257 -32.10 4.31 -9.20
CA ASP A 257 -31.97 5.76 -9.02
C ASP A 257 -30.61 6.06 -8.36
N TRP A 258 -29.67 6.65 -9.09
CA TRP A 258 -28.30 6.87 -8.60
C TRP A 258 -28.07 8.34 -8.25
N ASN A 259 -27.67 8.59 -7.01
CA ASN A 259 -27.52 9.92 -6.45
C ASN A 259 -26.12 10.05 -5.86
N ILE A 260 -25.34 11.03 -6.33
CA ILE A 260 -23.96 11.25 -5.90
C ILE A 260 -23.91 12.43 -4.94
N ILE A 261 -23.24 12.24 -3.79
CA ILE A 261 -22.84 13.31 -2.89
C ILE A 261 -21.36 13.58 -3.09
N GLU A 262 -21.03 14.81 -3.52
CA GLU A 262 -19.67 15.18 -3.89
C GLU A 262 -19.36 16.66 -3.64
N GLN A 263 -18.08 17.01 -3.73
CA GLN A 263 -17.58 18.39 -3.65
C GLN A 263 -18.23 19.32 -4.71
N PRO A 264 -18.36 20.63 -4.43
CA PRO A 264 -19.13 21.56 -5.26
C PRO A 264 -18.76 21.61 -6.75
N HIS A 265 -17.47 21.46 -7.09
CA HIS A 265 -17.01 21.54 -8.47
C HIS A 265 -17.43 20.31 -9.30
N PHE A 266 -17.41 19.11 -8.72
CA PHE A 266 -17.97 17.91 -9.35
C PHE A 266 -19.48 18.01 -9.49
N VAL A 267 -20.19 18.47 -8.44
CA VAL A 267 -21.65 18.63 -8.50
C VAL A 267 -22.06 19.61 -9.59
N LYS A 268 -21.35 20.73 -9.72
CA LYS A 268 -21.59 21.71 -10.78
C LYS A 268 -21.44 21.07 -12.15
N TYR A 269 -20.31 20.42 -12.42
CA TYR A 269 -20.05 19.78 -13.70
C TYR A 269 -21.04 18.64 -14.00
N GLY A 270 -21.30 17.78 -13.01
CA GLY A 270 -22.23 16.66 -13.10
C GLY A 270 -23.64 17.12 -13.48
N ARG A 271 -24.17 18.14 -12.81
CA ARG A 271 -25.50 18.71 -13.14
C ARG A 271 -25.56 19.35 -14.53
N GLU A 272 -24.45 19.90 -15.02
CA GLU A 272 -24.39 20.54 -16.34
C GLU A 272 -24.23 19.54 -17.48
N ARG A 273 -23.66 18.35 -17.22
CA ARG A 273 -23.20 17.42 -18.28
C ARG A 273 -23.73 15.98 -18.19
N ILE A 274 -24.36 15.60 -17.09
CA ILE A 274 -24.71 14.20 -16.80
C ILE A 274 -26.17 14.10 -16.40
N GLU A 275 -26.97 13.46 -17.24
CA GLU A 275 -28.42 13.34 -17.06
C GLU A 275 -28.84 12.02 -16.40
N ASP A 276 -28.04 10.95 -16.54
CA ASP A 276 -28.42 9.61 -16.06
C ASP A 276 -28.44 9.50 -14.52
N ILE A 277 -27.77 10.41 -13.79
CA ILE A 277 -27.60 10.37 -12.33
C ILE A 277 -27.76 11.76 -11.72
N SER A 278 -28.17 11.84 -10.45
CA SER A 278 -28.37 13.11 -9.73
C SER A 278 -27.16 13.47 -8.87
N PHE A 279 -26.87 14.76 -8.71
CA PHE A 279 -25.72 15.24 -7.92
C PHE A 279 -26.13 16.21 -6.81
N PHE A 280 -25.50 16.09 -5.65
CA PHE A 280 -25.77 16.88 -4.45
C PHE A 280 -24.48 17.28 -3.72
N ILE A 281 -24.44 18.50 -3.17
CA ILE A 281 -23.37 18.94 -2.26
C ILE A 281 -23.71 18.45 -0.84
N MET A 282 -22.72 18.01 -0.07
CA MET A 282 -22.93 17.51 1.29
C MET A 282 -23.60 18.56 2.21
N LEU A 283 -24.57 18.10 3.02
CA LEU A 283 -25.41 18.82 4.00
C LEU A 283 -26.56 19.71 3.46
N LYS A 284 -27.26 19.25 2.42
CA LYS A 284 -28.74 19.31 2.47
C LYS A 284 -29.24 17.87 2.39
N ILE A 285 -29.56 17.26 3.54
CA ILE A 285 -30.36 16.03 3.55
C ILE A 285 -31.61 16.35 2.74
N ALA A 286 -31.81 15.66 1.63
CA ALA A 286 -33.01 15.77 0.83
C ALA A 286 -34.18 15.16 1.62
N SER A 287 -34.66 15.89 2.62
CA SER A 287 -35.98 15.71 3.21
C SER A 287 -37.03 16.45 2.36
N GLU A 288 -36.90 16.40 1.04
CA GLU A 288 -37.99 16.79 0.15
C GLU A 288 -38.73 15.51 -0.23
N LYS A 289 -39.76 15.23 0.57
CA LYS A 289 -40.83 14.28 0.30
C LYS A 289 -41.17 14.30 -1.19
N LYS A 290 -40.97 13.18 -1.89
CA LYS A 290 -41.81 12.88 -3.06
C LYS A 290 -43.23 12.70 -2.53
N LYS A 291 -44.10 13.65 -2.85
CA LYS A 291 -45.56 13.53 -2.70
C LYS A 291 -46.08 12.44 -3.61
#